data_AF-A0A8D8G1U8-F1
#
_entry.id   AF-A0A8D8G1U8-F1
#
_cell.length_a   1.000
_cell.length_b   1.000
_cell.length_c   1.000
_cell.angle_alpha   90.00
_cell.angle_beta   90.00
_cell.angle_gamma   90.00
#
_symmetry.space_group_name_H-M   'P 1'
#
loop_
_entity.id
_entity.type
_entity.pdbx_description
1 polymer ?
#
loop_
_entity_poly.entity_id
_entity_poly.type
_entity_poly.pdbx_seq_one_letter_code
_entity_poly.pdbx_strand_id
1 'polypeptide(L)'
;MMAGEKPEECPLATGRLATVDTKSPTGRAIPREEFINAGLWLTTVIFLGLATAFAGASASFSIINVLFNPVEPVFSVFGLYIWNGVVIGATLLVMILWGTLFGTYLSINVGITDTLTPEAPYNSAGMAALGASYWILFLPLLLHGSNIGLLLWRQYEINREPPPTTINVDKSDLTICMY
;
A
#
# COMPACT_ATOMS: atom_id res chain seq x y z
N MET A 1 2.81 -4.06 73.28
CA MET A 1 2.64 -4.71 71.97
C MET A 1 1.82 -3.77 71.10
N MET A 2 2.51 -3.19 70.11
CA MET A 2 2.06 -2.49 68.89
C MET A 2 0.78 -1.64 68.96
N ALA A 3 0.95 -0.34 69.24
CA ALA A 3 -0.01 0.68 68.87
C ALA A 3 0.02 0.86 67.34
N GLY A 4 -1.12 0.66 66.69
CA GLY A 4 -1.27 0.83 65.24
C GLY A 4 -1.12 2.29 64.84
N GLU A 5 -0.15 2.58 64.00
CA GLU A 5 -0.02 3.88 63.34
C GLU A 5 -1.15 4.05 62.31
N LYS A 6 -1.72 5.26 62.27
CA LYS A 6 -2.75 5.64 61.30
C LYS A 6 -2.13 5.75 59.90
N PRO A 7 -2.86 5.42 58.83
CA PRO A 7 -2.34 5.57 57.47
C PRO A 7 -2.08 7.05 57.17
N GLU A 8 -0.93 7.34 56.57
CA GLU A 8 -0.58 8.67 56.08
C GLU A 8 -1.59 9.10 55.00
N GLU A 9 -2.24 10.24 55.24
CA GLU A 9 -3.13 10.87 54.28
C GLU A 9 -2.29 11.39 53.09
N CYS A 10 -2.54 10.84 51.89
CA CYS A 10 -1.96 11.34 50.66
C CYS A 10 -2.29 12.84 50.47
N PRO A 11 -1.30 13.73 50.26
CA PRO A 11 -1.53 15.14 50.05
C PRO A 11 -1.93 15.39 48.59
N LEU A 12 -3.11 14.93 48.18
CA LEU A 12 -3.71 15.24 46.87
C LEU A 12 -5.17 15.68 46.94
N ALA A 13 -5.70 15.95 48.13
CA ALA A 13 -7.07 16.44 48.32
C ALA A 13 -7.11 17.88 48.85
N THR A 14 -6.30 18.78 48.29
CA THR A 14 -6.48 20.23 48.48
C THR A 14 -6.41 20.94 47.13
N GLY A 15 -7.20 20.44 46.18
CA GLY A 15 -7.70 21.24 45.07
C GLY A 15 -9.03 21.85 45.51
N ARG A 16 -9.09 23.17 45.60
CA ARG A 16 -10.32 23.94 45.81
C ARG A 16 -11.47 23.32 45.00
N LEU A 17 -12.64 23.11 45.61
CA LEU A 17 -13.90 23.09 44.88
C LEU A 17 -14.01 24.45 44.18
N ALA A 18 -13.50 24.53 42.95
CA ALA A 18 -13.94 25.54 42.01
C ALA A 18 -15.42 25.24 41.79
N THR A 19 -16.26 26.16 42.24
CA THR A 19 -17.66 26.22 41.87
C THR A 19 -17.75 25.96 40.37
N VAL A 20 -18.40 24.87 39.98
CA VAL A 20 -18.72 24.57 38.59
C VAL A 20 -19.68 25.67 38.14
N ASP A 21 -19.11 26.75 37.62
CA ASP A 21 -19.86 27.81 36.96
C ASP A 21 -20.50 27.16 35.74
N THR A 22 -21.80 26.95 35.81
CA THR A 22 -22.61 26.22 34.82
C THR A 22 -22.90 27.09 33.59
N LYS A 23 -22.01 28.04 33.33
CA LYS A 23 -22.13 29.11 32.33
C LYS A 23 -20.85 29.28 31.54
N SER A 24 -20.25 28.18 31.13
CA SER A 24 -19.24 28.18 30.08
C SER A 24 -19.30 26.86 29.31
N PRO A 25 -19.58 26.85 27.99
CA PRO A 25 -19.33 25.68 27.16
C PRO A 25 -17.82 25.59 26.92
N THR A 26 -17.01 25.39 27.96
CA THR A 26 -15.58 25.14 27.86
C THR A 26 -15.31 23.64 27.66
N GLY A 27 -16.01 23.05 26.71
CA GLY A 27 -15.41 22.01 25.89
C GLY A 27 -14.79 22.73 24.72
N ARG A 28 -13.52 23.14 24.81
CA ARG A 28 -12.78 23.60 23.63
C ARG A 28 -12.79 22.42 22.67
N ALA A 29 -13.64 22.49 21.65
CA ALA A 29 -13.68 21.46 20.62
C ALA A 29 -12.27 21.39 20.03
N ILE A 30 -11.56 20.29 20.28
CA ILE A 30 -10.26 20.08 19.64
C ILE A 30 -10.53 20.15 18.14
N PRO A 31 -9.86 21.06 17.41
CA PRO A 31 -10.14 21.28 16.02
C PRO A 31 -9.87 19.97 15.28
N ARG A 32 -10.85 19.52 14.47
CA ARG A 32 -10.81 18.22 13.79
C ARG A 32 -9.59 18.05 12.88
N GLU A 33 -8.94 19.14 12.51
CA GLU A 33 -7.73 19.18 11.72
C GLU A 33 -6.46 18.68 12.45
N GLU A 34 -6.50 18.47 13.77
CA GLU A 34 -5.37 17.90 14.52
C GLU A 34 -5.36 16.36 14.52
N PHE A 35 -6.47 15.73 14.17
CA PHE A 35 -6.59 14.28 14.07
C PHE A 35 -6.20 13.77 12.68
N ILE A 36 -5.71 12.52 12.64
CA ILE A 36 -5.46 11.82 11.38
C ILE A 36 -6.68 11.89 10.46
N ASN A 37 -6.46 12.21 9.19
CA ASN A 37 -7.54 12.24 8.21
C ASN A 37 -8.06 10.80 7.97
N ALA A 38 -9.19 10.47 8.59
CA ALA A 38 -9.77 9.13 8.53
C ALA A 38 -10.16 8.71 7.10
N GLY A 39 -10.58 9.64 6.25
CA GLY A 39 -10.91 9.36 4.85
C GLY A 39 -9.66 8.99 4.04
N LEU A 40 -8.58 9.75 4.20
CA LEU A 40 -7.31 9.47 3.54
C LEU A 40 -6.69 8.15 4.03
N TRP A 41 -6.77 7.88 5.33
CA TRP A 41 -6.33 6.60 5.89
C TRP A 41 -7.15 5.43 5.33
N LEU A 42 -8.48 5.51 5.37
CA LEU A 42 -9.37 4.44 4.90
C LEU A 42 -9.17 4.16 3.41
N THR A 43 -9.09 5.21 2.59
CA THR A 43 -8.83 5.05 1.15
C THR A 43 -7.49 4.36 0.90
N THR A 44 -6.44 4.74 1.63
CA THR A 44 -5.13 4.07 1.53
C THR A 44 -5.24 2.56 1.79
N VAL A 45 -5.96 2.16 2.84
CA VAL A 45 -6.16 0.74 3.18
C VAL A 45 -6.93 -0.01 2.10
N ILE A 46 -8.00 0.60 1.57
CA ILE A 46 -8.81 0.00 0.48
C ILE A 46 -7.95 -0.20 -0.77
N PHE A 47 -7.20 0.83 -1.18
CA PHE A 47 -6.33 0.74 -2.36
C PHE A 47 -5.19 -0.26 -2.17
N LEU A 48 -4.66 -0.41 -0.94
CA LEU A 48 -3.66 -1.43 -0.62
C LEU A 48 -4.24 -2.85 -0.79
N GLY A 49 -5.46 -3.08 -0.32
CA GLY A 49 -6.18 -4.34 -0.51
C GLY A 49 -6.38 -4.65 -2.00
N LEU A 50 -6.86 -3.67 -2.78
CA LEU A 50 -7.05 -3.82 -4.23
C LEU A 50 -5.73 -4.07 -4.97
N ALA A 51 -4.66 -3.34 -4.64
CA ALA A 51 -3.34 -3.54 -5.23
C ALA A 51 -2.83 -4.97 -4.98
N THR A 52 -3.03 -5.48 -3.76
CA THR A 52 -2.63 -6.85 -3.38
C THR A 52 -3.44 -7.90 -4.14
N ALA A 53 -4.76 -7.69 -4.28
CA ALA A 53 -5.62 -8.60 -5.05
C ALA A 53 -5.20 -8.64 -6.54
N PHE A 54 -4.94 -7.49 -7.15
CA PHE A 54 -4.45 -7.43 -8.53
C PHE A 54 -3.05 -8.02 -8.69
N ALA A 55 -2.17 -7.89 -7.69
CA ALA A 55 -0.85 -8.52 -7.72
C ALA A 55 -0.97 -10.05 -7.77
N GLY A 56 -1.84 -10.62 -6.92
CA GLY A 56 -2.14 -12.06 -6.94
C GLY A 56 -2.74 -12.54 -8.26
N ALA A 57 -3.68 -11.78 -8.83
CA ALA A 57 -4.26 -12.09 -10.14
C ALA A 57 -3.20 -12.02 -11.26
N SER A 58 -2.39 -10.95 -11.30
CA SER A 58 -1.31 -10.78 -12.28
C SER A 58 -0.27 -11.90 -12.20
N ALA A 59 0.09 -12.34 -11.00
CA ALA A 59 1.01 -13.48 -10.82
C ALA A 59 0.39 -14.77 -11.35
N SER A 60 -0.88 -15.03 -11.05
CA SER A 60 -1.61 -16.20 -11.52
C SER A 60 -1.72 -16.24 -13.05
N PHE A 61 -2.04 -15.09 -13.67
CA PHE A 61 -2.12 -14.99 -15.13
C PHE A 61 -0.75 -15.13 -15.80
N SER A 62 0.33 -14.68 -15.16
CA SER A 62 1.70 -14.91 -15.66
C SER A 62 2.03 -16.41 -15.69
N ILE A 63 1.67 -17.16 -14.64
CA ILE A 63 1.85 -18.61 -14.59
C ILE A 63 1.01 -19.31 -15.67
N ILE A 64 -0.26 -18.93 -15.79
CA ILE A 64 -1.17 -19.50 -16.81
C ILE A 64 -0.63 -19.23 -18.22
N ASN A 65 -0.13 -18.02 -18.49
CA ASN A 65 0.45 -17.67 -19.78
C ASN A 65 1.63 -18.59 -20.13
N VAL A 66 2.53 -18.82 -19.17
CA VAL A 66 3.72 -19.67 -19.36
C VAL A 66 3.35 -21.14 -19.58
N LEU A 67 2.38 -21.67 -18.82
CA LEU A 67 2.06 -23.10 -18.85
C LEU A 67 1.14 -23.50 -20.01
N PHE A 68 0.14 -22.67 -20.33
CA PHE A 68 -0.95 -23.06 -21.22
C PHE A 68 -0.95 -22.33 -22.57
N ASN A 69 -0.17 -21.25 -22.71
CA ASN A 69 -0.15 -20.40 -23.92
C ASN A 69 -1.57 -20.08 -24.47
N PRO A 70 -2.47 -19.56 -23.61
CA PRO A 70 -3.85 -19.25 -24.01
C PRO A 70 -3.90 -18.15 -25.10
N VAL A 71 -4.90 -18.24 -25.96
CA VAL A 71 -5.12 -17.29 -27.07
C VAL A 71 -5.95 -16.07 -26.64
N GLU A 72 -6.63 -16.15 -25.49
CA GLU A 72 -7.49 -15.09 -25.01
C GLU A 72 -6.66 -13.86 -24.60
N PRO A 73 -7.06 -12.64 -25.03
CA PRO A 73 -6.26 -11.43 -24.80
C PRO A 73 -5.90 -11.16 -23.34
N VAL A 74 -6.81 -11.50 -22.41
CA VAL A 74 -6.63 -11.30 -20.96
C VAL A 74 -5.50 -12.15 -20.38
N PHE A 75 -5.28 -13.35 -20.92
CA PHE A 75 -4.24 -14.29 -20.49
C PHE A 75 -3.02 -14.28 -21.41
N SER A 76 -3.11 -13.60 -22.55
CA SER A 76 -2.01 -13.42 -23.51
C SER A 76 -0.94 -12.44 -22.97
N VAL A 77 0.17 -12.33 -23.70
CA VAL A 77 1.25 -11.36 -23.41
C VAL A 77 0.72 -9.92 -23.31
N PHE A 78 -0.27 -9.57 -24.13
CA PHE A 78 -0.92 -8.26 -24.06
C PHE A 78 -1.59 -8.02 -22.69
N GLY A 79 -2.33 -9.00 -22.20
CA GLY A 79 -2.97 -8.95 -20.89
C GLY A 79 -1.93 -8.81 -19.77
N LEU A 80 -0.79 -9.50 -19.86
CA LEU A 80 0.27 -9.39 -18.86
C LEU A 80 0.83 -7.96 -18.74
N TYR A 81 0.98 -7.22 -19.84
CA TYR A 81 1.37 -5.80 -19.75
C TYR A 81 0.36 -4.98 -18.96
N ILE A 82 -0.94 -5.20 -19.19
CA ILE A 82 -2.01 -4.48 -18.49
C ILE A 82 -2.01 -4.85 -17.01
N TRP A 83 -2.02 -6.14 -16.66
CA TRP A 83 -2.09 -6.59 -15.27
C TRP A 83 -0.89 -6.11 -14.45
N ASN A 84 0.34 -6.23 -14.97
CA ASN A 84 1.52 -5.71 -14.28
C ASN A 84 1.48 -4.18 -14.16
N GLY A 85 1.02 -3.47 -15.20
CA GLY A 85 0.88 -2.01 -15.17
C GLY A 85 -0.14 -1.51 -14.15
N VAL A 86 -1.30 -2.18 -14.03
CA VAL A 86 -2.32 -1.88 -13.02
C VAL A 86 -1.76 -2.06 -11.62
N VAL A 87 -1.00 -3.13 -11.37
CA VAL A 87 -0.38 -3.36 -10.06
C VAL A 87 0.64 -2.27 -9.74
N ILE A 88 1.53 -1.93 -10.68
CA ILE A 88 2.51 -0.86 -10.49
C ILE A 88 1.81 0.47 -10.16
N GLY A 89 0.79 0.84 -10.94
CA GLY A 89 0.03 2.07 -10.72
C GLY A 89 -0.70 2.09 -9.37
N ALA A 90 -1.36 0.98 -9.01
CA ALA A 90 -2.08 0.88 -7.75
C ALA A 90 -1.13 0.92 -6.54
N THR A 91 0.01 0.23 -6.61
CA THR A 91 1.03 0.27 -5.55
C THR A 91 1.63 1.67 -5.41
N LEU A 92 1.97 2.35 -6.51
CA LEU A 92 2.45 3.74 -6.47
C LEU A 92 1.43 4.67 -5.83
N LEU A 93 0.14 4.54 -6.18
CA LEU A 93 -0.93 5.34 -5.58
C LEU A 93 -1.00 5.14 -4.06
N VAL A 94 -0.92 3.90 -3.58
CA VAL A 94 -0.88 3.60 -2.14
C VAL A 94 0.31 4.26 -1.46
N MET A 95 1.49 4.21 -2.08
CA MET A 95 2.69 4.85 -1.54
C MET A 95 2.54 6.38 -1.47
N ILE A 96 1.89 7.00 -2.45
CA ILE A 96 1.60 8.45 -2.46
C ILE A 96 0.58 8.81 -1.38
N LEU A 97 -0.52 8.06 -1.26
CA LEU A 97 -1.57 8.32 -0.27
C LEU A 97 -1.01 8.22 1.16
N TRP A 98 -0.29 7.13 1.46
CA TRP A 98 0.35 6.96 2.76
C TRP A 98 1.46 7.98 3.01
N GLY A 99 2.31 8.24 2.01
CA GLY A 99 3.38 9.23 2.11
C GLY A 99 2.84 10.64 2.38
N THR A 100 1.72 11.00 1.75
CA THR A 100 1.02 12.27 1.98
C THR A 100 0.46 12.33 3.40
N LEU A 101 -0.27 11.29 3.83
CA LEU A 101 -0.84 11.21 5.18
C LEU A 101 0.26 11.31 6.26
N PHE A 102 1.39 10.67 6.03
CA PHE A 102 2.55 10.73 6.92
C PHE A 102 3.15 12.13 6.96
N GLY A 103 3.39 12.73 5.79
CA GLY A 103 3.98 14.05 5.67
C GLY A 103 3.14 15.16 6.29
N THR A 104 1.82 15.10 6.18
CA THR A 104 0.93 16.17 6.65
C THR A 104 0.47 16.03 8.09
N TYR A 105 0.33 14.81 8.62
CA TYR A 105 -0.19 14.59 9.97
C TYR A 105 0.82 13.88 10.88
N LEU A 106 1.25 12.67 10.52
CA LEU A 106 2.00 11.80 11.44
C LEU A 106 3.45 12.25 11.71
N SER A 107 4.05 13.02 10.80
CA SER A 107 5.42 13.54 10.97
C SER A 107 5.52 14.64 12.03
N ILE A 108 4.41 15.32 12.31
CA ILE A 108 4.32 16.45 13.24
C ILE A 108 3.82 15.96 14.59
N ASN A 109 2.72 15.21 14.62
CA ASN A 109 2.21 14.59 15.84
C ASN A 109 1.62 13.21 15.55
N VAL A 110 2.15 12.19 16.22
CA VAL A 110 1.55 10.85 16.24
C VAL A 110 0.37 10.91 17.21
N GLY A 111 -0.75 11.47 16.77
CA GLY A 111 -1.92 11.73 17.60
C GLY A 111 -2.42 10.48 18.32
N ILE A 112 -2.10 10.37 19.60
CA ILE A 112 -2.83 9.55 20.58
C ILE A 112 -3.69 10.53 21.36
N THR A 113 -4.94 10.17 21.67
CA THR A 113 -5.88 11.00 22.45
C THR A 113 -5.28 11.55 23.75
N ASP A 114 -4.28 10.87 24.33
CA ASP A 114 -3.59 11.29 25.55
C ASP A 114 -2.46 12.31 25.30
N THR A 115 -1.90 12.36 24.09
CA THR A 115 -0.84 13.32 23.68
C THR A 115 -1.44 14.67 23.27
N LEU A 116 -2.72 14.71 22.93
CA LEU A 116 -3.47 15.90 22.51
C LEU A 116 -4.19 16.61 23.67
N THR A 117 -3.91 16.21 24.90
CA THR A 117 -4.43 16.91 26.08
C THR A 117 -3.82 18.32 26.11
N PRO A 118 -4.61 19.42 26.08
CA PRO A 118 -4.08 20.79 26.05
C PRO A 118 -3.16 21.15 27.22
N GLU A 119 -3.18 20.33 28.28
CA GLU A 119 -2.44 20.49 29.53
C GLU A 119 -1.07 19.78 29.53
N ALA A 120 -0.77 18.97 28.50
CA ALA A 120 0.42 18.15 28.43
C ALA A 120 1.38 18.62 27.31
N PRO A 121 2.64 18.98 27.61
CA PRO A 121 3.60 19.51 26.64
C PRO A 121 4.27 18.40 25.81
N TYR A 122 3.51 17.43 25.31
CA TYR A 122 4.06 16.31 24.54
C TYR A 122 4.01 16.65 23.04
N ASN A 123 5.19 16.89 22.45
CA ASN A 123 5.36 17.07 21.02
C ASN A 123 6.23 15.93 20.47
N SER A 124 5.78 15.29 19.38
CA SER A 124 6.52 14.21 18.71
C SER A 124 7.08 14.61 17.34
N ALA A 125 7.07 15.91 17.03
CA ALA A 125 7.52 16.44 15.76
C ALA A 125 8.94 15.97 15.40
N GLY A 126 9.06 15.34 14.23
CA GLY A 126 10.32 14.84 13.70
C GLY A 126 10.82 13.53 14.32
N MET A 127 10.11 12.97 15.31
CA MET A 127 10.46 11.67 15.91
C MET A 127 9.81 10.49 15.17
N ALA A 128 8.80 10.74 14.35
CA ALA A 128 8.16 9.73 13.53
C ALA A 128 8.96 9.49 12.24
N ALA A 129 9.08 8.22 11.84
CA ALA A 129 9.70 7.81 10.59
C ALA A 129 8.84 6.78 9.86
N LEU A 130 8.95 6.73 8.53
CA LEU A 130 8.33 5.68 7.72
C LEU A 130 8.98 4.33 8.02
N GLY A 131 8.19 3.40 8.56
CA GLY A 131 8.65 2.06 8.91
C GLY A 131 8.97 1.17 7.71
N ALA A 132 9.56 0.01 7.97
CA ALA A 132 9.95 -0.96 6.95
C ALA A 132 8.78 -1.41 6.04
N SER A 133 7.56 -1.49 6.59
CA SER A 133 6.34 -1.85 5.86
C SER A 133 6.00 -0.91 4.69
N TYR A 134 6.44 0.34 4.75
CA TYR A 134 6.30 1.27 3.63
C TYR A 134 7.31 0.97 2.53
N TRP A 135 8.57 0.76 2.91
CA TRP A 135 9.67 0.56 1.96
C TRP A 135 9.59 -0.78 1.21
N ILE A 136 9.01 -1.82 1.82
CA ILE A 136 8.79 -3.09 1.12
C ILE A 136 7.83 -2.96 -0.08
N LEU A 137 7.03 -1.90 -0.18
CA LEU A 137 6.18 -1.65 -1.35
C LEU A 137 6.97 -1.34 -2.62
N PHE A 138 8.27 -1.03 -2.52
CA PHE A 138 9.14 -0.99 -3.70
C PHE A 138 9.39 -2.37 -4.30
N LEU A 139 9.32 -3.45 -3.51
CA LEU A 139 9.52 -4.81 -4.03
C LEU A 139 8.50 -5.21 -5.10
N PRO A 140 7.17 -5.09 -4.90
CA PRO A 140 6.22 -5.38 -5.98
C PRO A 140 6.41 -4.47 -7.19
N LEU A 141 6.78 -3.20 -7.02
CA LEU A 141 7.10 -2.32 -8.16
C LEU A 141 8.26 -2.87 -8.99
N LEU A 142 9.33 -3.30 -8.33
CA LEU A 142 10.50 -3.89 -9.00
C LEU A 142 10.17 -5.24 -9.64
N LEU A 143 9.41 -6.11 -8.97
CA LEU A 143 9.06 -7.44 -9.50
C LEU A 143 8.13 -7.35 -10.72
N HIS A 144 7.06 -6.55 -10.62
CA HIS A 144 6.15 -6.34 -11.75
C HIS A 144 6.83 -5.56 -12.89
N GLY A 145 7.70 -4.58 -12.56
CA GLY A 145 8.51 -3.88 -13.54
C GLY A 145 9.49 -4.81 -14.26
N SER A 146 10.12 -5.73 -13.53
CA SER A 146 11.01 -6.75 -14.10
C SER A 146 10.24 -7.71 -15.01
N ASN A 147 9.02 -8.10 -14.64
CA ASN A 147 8.16 -8.92 -15.50
C ASN A 147 7.88 -8.23 -16.84
N ILE A 148 7.53 -6.94 -16.82
CA ILE A 148 7.38 -6.13 -18.05
C ILE A 148 8.70 -6.09 -18.84
N GLY A 149 9.84 -5.88 -18.16
CA GLY A 149 11.15 -5.87 -18.79
C GLY A 149 11.48 -7.19 -19.51
N LEU A 150 11.14 -8.34 -18.91
CA LEU A 150 11.32 -9.66 -19.52
C LEU A 150 10.41 -9.86 -20.74
N LEU A 151 9.17 -9.36 -20.70
CA LEU A 151 8.27 -9.41 -21.86
C LEU A 151 8.79 -8.55 -23.02
N LEU A 152 9.31 -7.36 -22.73
CA LEU A 152 9.94 -6.49 -23.72
C LEU A 152 11.21 -7.13 -24.29
N TRP A 153 12.03 -7.77 -23.45
CA TRP A 153 13.19 -8.52 -23.90
C TRP A 153 12.79 -9.66 -24.84
N ARG A 154 11.78 -10.45 -24.47
CA ARG A 154 11.26 -11.53 -25.31
C ARG A 154 10.81 -11.00 -26.68
N GLN A 155 10.07 -9.89 -26.68
CA GLN A 155 9.62 -9.26 -27.93
C GLN A 155 10.80 -8.77 -28.78
N TYR A 156 11.83 -8.22 -28.14
CA TYR A 156 13.05 -7.80 -28.82
C TYR A 156 13.76 -8.96 -29.53
N GLU A 157 13.91 -10.12 -28.87
CA GLU A 157 14.53 -11.30 -29.49
C GLU A 157 13.71 -11.84 -30.68
N ILE A 158 12.39 -11.95 -30.52
CA ILE A 158 11.51 -12.43 -31.60
C ILE A 158 11.63 -11.54 -32.85
N ASN A 159 11.77 -10.23 -32.66
CA ASN A 159 11.91 -9.29 -33.77
C ASN A 159 13.29 -9.36 -34.46
N ARG A 160 14.30 -9.98 -33.83
CA ARG A 160 15.63 -10.18 -34.42
C ARG A 160 15.71 -11.46 -35.25
N GLU A 161 14.81 -12.41 -35.04
CA GLU A 161 14.74 -13.62 -35.83
C GLU A 161 14.21 -13.30 -37.23
N PRO A 162 14.82 -13.82 -38.32
CA PRO A 162 14.28 -13.66 -39.66
C PRO A 162 12.87 -14.27 -39.71
N PRO A 163 11.94 -13.69 -40.50
CA PRO A 163 10.60 -14.23 -40.61
C PRO A 163 10.68 -15.72 -41.00
N PRO A 164 9.88 -16.59 -40.37
CA PRO A 164 9.96 -18.02 -40.62
C PRO A 164 9.81 -18.27 -42.12
N THR A 165 10.76 -19.02 -42.70
CA THR A 165 10.71 -19.38 -44.11
C THR A 165 9.44 -20.19 -44.33
N THR A 166 8.42 -19.55 -44.89
CA THR A 166 7.21 -20.24 -45.32
C THR A 166 7.62 -21.13 -46.48
N ILE A 167 7.88 -22.41 -46.22
CA ILE A 167 7.96 -23.42 -47.27
C ILE A 167 6.54 -23.47 -47.84
N ASN A 168 6.37 -22.85 -49.00
CA ASN A 168 5.13 -22.97 -49.76
C ASN A 168 5.13 -24.38 -50.33
N VAL A 169 4.67 -25.35 -49.52
CA VAL A 169 4.49 -26.72 -49.96
C VAL A 169 3.35 -26.67 -50.96
N ASP A 170 3.69 -26.70 -52.24
CA ASP A 170 2.69 -26.76 -53.29
C ASP A 170 1.90 -28.05 -53.10
N LYS A 171 0.57 -27.95 -52.97
CA LYS A 171 -0.28 -29.12 -52.70
C LYS A 171 -0.28 -30.13 -53.86
N SER A 172 0.33 -29.78 -55.00
CA SER A 172 0.58 -30.66 -56.14
C SER A 172 1.91 -31.42 -56.07
N ASP A 173 2.76 -31.19 -55.06
CA ASP A 173 4.02 -31.90 -54.91
C ASP A 173 3.78 -33.33 -54.37
N LEU A 174 3.51 -34.24 -55.31
CA LEU A 174 3.23 -35.66 -55.06
C LEU A 174 4.41 -36.42 -54.43
N THR A 175 5.56 -35.78 -54.26
CA THR A 175 6.79 -36.33 -53.68
C THR A 175 6.62 -36.77 -52.23
N ILE A 176 5.67 -36.19 -51.49
CA ILE A 176 5.38 -36.54 -50.09
C ILE A 176 4.51 -37.80 -49.94
N CYS A 177 3.84 -38.28 -51.00
CA CYS A 177 2.96 -39.46 -50.91
C CYS A 177 3.63 -40.80 -51.27
N MET A 178 4.96 -40.85 -51.49
CA MET A 178 5.68 -42.08 -51.89
C MET A 178 6.62 -42.66 -50.81
N TYR A 179 6.27 -42.52 -49.53
CA TYR A 179 6.87 -43.30 -48.44
C TYR A 179 5.84 -43.57 -47.35
#